data_AF-A0A0H4VJE0-F1
#
_entry.id   AF-A0A0H4VJE0-F1
#
_cell.length_a   1.000
_cell.length_b   1.000
_cell.length_c   1.000
_cell.angle_alpha   90.00
_cell.angle_beta   90.00
_cell.angle_gamma   90.00
#
_symmetry.space_group_name_H-M   'P 1'
#
loop_
_entity.id
_entity.type
_entity.pdbx_description
1 polymer ?
#
loop_
_entity_poly.entity_id
_entity_poly.type
_entity_poly.pdbx_seq_one_letter_code
_entity_poly.pdbx_strand_id
1 'polypeptide(L)'
;MEDIAGRGIIDYSRVELLLELDGQLSGSTGCNLLIGRYRVEGSAMTINVVTTTRKVCPEALMYQERVFLGAIESIDSYRFDPTGALVLQDDNQPWILAQPYERRP
;
A
#
# COMPACT_ATOMS: atom_id res chain seq x y z
N MET A 1 26.82 1.65 14.13
CA MET A 1 26.48 1.29 15.52
C MET A 1 25.40 2.24 15.97
N GLU A 2 24.15 1.81 15.85
CA GLU A 2 23.08 2.23 16.77
C GLU A 2 22.41 0.94 17.21
N ASP A 3 23.04 0.36 18.23
CA ASP A 3 22.47 -0.67 19.08
C ASP A 3 21.33 -0.03 19.87
N ILE A 4 20.10 -0.34 19.44
CA ILE A 4 18.93 -0.17 20.28
C ILE A 4 18.56 -1.54 20.83
N ALA A 5 18.41 -1.59 22.15
CA ALA A 5 17.18 -2.02 22.82
C ALA A 5 16.25 -3.01 22.05
N GLY A 6 16.83 -4.14 21.62
CA GLY A 6 16.28 -5.49 21.63
C GLY A 6 15.18 -5.87 20.63
N ARG A 7 14.45 -4.93 20.05
CA ARG A 7 13.53 -5.19 18.94
C ARG A 7 14.15 -4.61 17.69
N GLY A 8 15.01 -5.42 17.07
CA GLY A 8 15.51 -5.17 15.72
C GLY A 8 14.37 -4.64 14.87
N ILE A 9 14.63 -3.48 14.27
CA ILE A 9 13.77 -2.77 13.32
C ILE A 9 12.95 -3.80 12.56
N ILE A 10 11.62 -3.80 12.77
CA ILE A 10 10.71 -4.70 12.07
C ILE A 10 10.67 -4.20 10.62
N ASP A 11 11.66 -4.61 9.83
CA ASP A 11 11.75 -4.33 8.40
C ASP A 11 10.52 -4.91 7.67
N TYR A 12 9.90 -5.94 8.25
CA TYR A 12 8.61 -6.50 7.84
C TYR A 12 7.37 -5.67 8.25
N SER A 13 7.49 -4.46 8.78
CA SER A 13 6.30 -3.66 9.13
C SER A 13 5.90 -2.68 8.03
N ARG A 14 6.77 -2.49 7.03
CA ARG A 14 6.54 -1.50 5.98
C ARG A 14 5.42 -1.94 5.06
N VAL A 15 4.47 -1.04 4.92
CA VAL A 15 3.38 -1.13 3.97
C VAL A 15 3.83 -0.45 2.68
N GLU A 16 3.70 -1.16 1.56
CA GLU A 16 4.11 -0.67 0.25
C GLU A 16 3.09 -1.07 -0.81
N LEU A 17 2.89 -0.18 -1.78
CA LEU A 17 2.05 -0.40 -2.94
C LEU A 17 2.81 0.01 -4.20
N LEU A 18 2.90 -0.90 -5.16
CA LEU A 18 3.44 -0.67 -6.48
C LEU A 18 2.31 -0.76 -7.50
N LEU A 19 2.16 0.30 -8.28
CA LEU A 19 1.22 0.41 -9.40
C LEU A 19 2.02 0.34 -10.70
N GLU A 20 1.77 -0.67 -11.51
CA GLU A 20 2.42 -0.86 -12.80
C GLU A 20 1.60 -0.27 -13.94
N LEU A 21 2.25 0.26 -14.97
CA LEU A 21 1.59 0.96 -16.08
C LEU A 21 0.60 0.11 -16.88
N ASP A 22 0.64 -1.23 -16.74
CA ASP A 22 -0.29 -2.17 -17.36
C ASP A 22 -1.55 -2.43 -16.51
N GLY A 23 -1.72 -1.72 -15.40
CA GLY A 23 -2.87 -1.86 -14.49
C GLY A 23 -2.70 -2.94 -13.43
N GLN A 24 -1.51 -3.55 -13.31
CA GLN A 24 -1.21 -4.46 -12.20
C GLN A 24 -0.85 -3.69 -10.93
N LEU A 25 -1.20 -4.30 -9.80
CA LEU A 25 -0.90 -3.78 -8.47
C LEU A 25 -0.26 -4.90 -7.64
N SER A 26 0.84 -4.58 -6.96
CA SER A 26 1.51 -5.49 -6.03
C SER A 26 1.98 -4.73 -4.80
N GLY A 27 2.26 -5.45 -3.71
CA GLY A 27 2.69 -4.77 -2.49
C GLY A 27 2.90 -5.67 -1.28
N SER A 28 3.22 -5.01 -0.17
CA SER A 28 3.37 -5.59 1.15
C SER A 28 2.41 -4.91 2.12
N THR A 29 1.70 -5.70 2.93
CA THR A 29 0.88 -5.20 4.05
C THR A 29 1.66 -5.16 5.36
N GLY A 30 2.97 -5.43 5.30
CA GLY A 30 3.83 -5.75 6.44
C GLY A 30 3.74 -7.23 6.82
N CYS A 31 2.54 -7.78 7.01
CA CYS A 31 2.40 -9.20 7.30
C CYS A 31 2.46 -10.08 6.04
N ASN A 32 1.69 -9.71 5.00
CA ASN A 32 1.48 -10.50 3.80
C ASN A 32 1.86 -9.73 2.54
N LEU A 33 2.06 -10.48 1.47
CA LEU A 33 2.14 -9.91 0.13
C LEU A 33 0.74 -9.82 -0.46
N LEU A 34 0.49 -8.78 -1.25
CA LEU A 34 -0.76 -8.55 -1.95
C LEU A 34 -0.50 -8.44 -3.46
N ILE A 35 -1.44 -8.95 -4.25
CA ILE A 35 -1.49 -8.79 -5.70
C ILE A 35 -2.92 -8.40 -6.08
N GLY A 36 -3.05 -7.44 -6.98
CA GLY A 36 -4.33 -6.92 -7.42
C GLY A 36 -4.24 -6.25 -8.78
N ARG A 37 -5.30 -5.54 -9.12
CA ARG A 37 -5.36 -4.68 -10.30
C ARG A 37 -5.99 -3.34 -9.95
N TYR A 38 -5.62 -2.33 -10.73
CA TYR A 38 -6.27 -1.04 -10.67
C TYR A 38 -6.76 -0.62 -12.06
N ARG A 39 -7.79 0.22 -12.08
CA ARG A 39 -8.27 0.91 -13.28
C ARG A 39 -8.40 2.39 -12.99
N VAL A 40 -8.22 3.19 -14.03
CA VAL A 40 -8.35 4.65 -13.99
C VAL A 40 -9.28 5.11 -15.10
N GLU A 41 -10.26 5.94 -14.75
CA GLU A 41 -11.22 6.56 -15.66
C GLU A 41 -11.37 8.03 -15.31
N GLY A 42 -10.64 8.90 -16.02
CA GLY A 42 -10.54 10.32 -15.64
C GLY A 42 -9.82 10.47 -14.30
N SER A 43 -10.49 11.04 -13.29
CA SER A 43 -9.98 11.13 -11.91
C SER A 43 -10.44 9.98 -11.02
N ALA A 44 -11.33 9.11 -11.52
CA ALA A 44 -11.78 7.95 -10.77
C ALA A 44 -10.72 6.85 -10.84
N MET A 45 -10.50 6.18 -9.71
CA MET A 45 -9.65 5.00 -9.60
C MET A 45 -10.46 3.87 -8.95
N THR A 46 -10.24 2.65 -9.39
CA THR A 46 -10.82 1.47 -8.73
C THR A 46 -9.73 0.45 -8.53
N ILE A 47 -9.59 -0.03 -7.29
CA ILE A 47 -8.62 -1.05 -6.93
C ILE A 47 -9.35 -2.34 -6.56
N ASN A 48 -8.85 -3.45 -7.09
CA ASN A 48 -9.34 -4.79 -6.78
C ASN A 48 -8.17 -5.65 -6.31
N VAL A 49 -8.15 -6.00 -5.02
CA VAL A 49 -7.20 -6.97 -4.49
C VAL A 49 -7.63 -8.36 -4.94
N VAL A 50 -6.72 -9.10 -5.59
CA VAL A 50 -7.02 -10.43 -6.15
C VAL A 50 -6.60 -11.53 -5.18
N THR A 51 -5.44 -11.36 -4.54
CA THR A 51 -4.93 -12.36 -3.59
C THR A 51 -4.01 -11.72 -2.56
N THR A 52 -4.02 -12.29 -1.36
CA THR A 52 -3.01 -12.07 -0.33
C THR A 52 -2.44 -13.41 0.12
N THR A 53 -1.18 -13.41 0.56
CA THR A 53 -0.64 -14.58 1.27
C THR A 53 -1.33 -14.74 2.63
N ARG A 54 -1.15 -15.89 3.29
CA ARG A 54 -1.74 -16.18 4.61
C ARG A 54 -0.68 -16.54 5.64
N LYS A 55 0.20 -15.58 5.95
CA LYS A 55 1.19 -15.70 7.02
C LYS A 55 0.54 -15.39 8.37
N VAL A 56 1.02 -16.06 9.41
CA VAL A 56 0.68 -15.71 10.80
C VAL A 56 1.75 -14.76 11.31
N CYS A 57 1.33 -13.55 11.68
CA CYS A 57 2.19 -12.48 12.20
C CYS A 57 1.70 -12.06 13.60
N PRO A 58 2.48 -11.24 14.34
CA PRO A 58 1.96 -10.58 15.53
C PRO A 58 0.63 -9.87 15.29
N GLU A 59 -0.25 -9.88 16.29
CA GLU A 59 -1.61 -9.34 16.20
C GLU A 59 -1.65 -7.90 15.67
N ALA A 60 -0.70 -7.07 16.10
CA ALA A 60 -0.57 -5.69 15.61
C ALA A 60 -0.38 -5.59 14.09
N LEU A 61 0.43 -6.49 13.48
CA LEU A 61 0.65 -6.50 12.03
C LEU A 61 -0.56 -7.05 11.28
N MET A 62 -1.26 -8.04 11.85
CA MET A 62 -2.50 -8.53 11.27
C MET A 62 -3.62 -7.48 11.32
N TYR A 63 -3.68 -6.67 12.39
CA TYR A 63 -4.58 -5.53 12.48
C TYR A 63 -4.24 -4.47 11.44
N GLN A 64 -2.95 -4.10 11.33
CA GLN A 64 -2.45 -3.17 10.31
C GLN A 64 -2.83 -3.63 8.90
N GLU A 65 -2.60 -4.90 8.57
CA GLU A 65 -2.97 -5.48 7.28
C GLU A 65 -4.46 -5.29 6.98
N ARG A 66 -5.35 -5.61 7.93
CA ARG A 66 -6.79 -5.49 7.73
C ARG A 66 -7.22 -4.05 7.49
N VAL A 67 -6.68 -3.11 8.26
CA VAL A 67 -6.97 -1.67 8.09
C VAL A 67 -6.49 -1.20 6.73
N PHE A 68 -5.27 -1.60 6.34
CA PHE A 68 -4.71 -1.21 5.05
C PHE A 68 -5.45 -1.78 3.85
N LEU A 69 -5.82 -3.07 3.89
CA LEU A 69 -6.63 -3.69 2.83
C LEU A 69 -7.99 -3.00 2.70
N GLY A 70 -8.66 -2.70 3.82
CA GLY A 70 -9.91 -1.95 3.81
C GLY A 70 -9.76 -0.55 3.21
N ALA A 71 -8.68 0.15 3.55
CA ALA A 71 -8.38 1.48 3.01
C ALA A 71 -8.02 1.45 1.52
N ILE A 72 -7.37 0.40 1.03
CA ILE A 72 -7.08 0.28 -0.41
C ILE A 72 -8.35 0.00 -1.21
N GLU A 73 -9.20 -0.89 -0.71
CA GLU A 73 -10.44 -1.28 -1.39
C GLU A 73 -11.48 -0.15 -1.40
N SER A 74 -11.37 0.84 -0.49
CA SER A 74 -12.24 2.02 -0.48
C SER A 74 -11.80 3.11 -1.46
N ILE A 75 -10.60 3.04 -2.05
CA ILE A 75 -10.10 4.06 -2.98
C ILE A 75 -11.04 4.17 -4.19
N ASP A 76 -11.52 5.38 -4.42
CA ASP A 76 -12.40 5.75 -5.53
C ASP A 76 -11.78 6.80 -6.46
N SER A 77 -10.70 7.45 -6.05
CA SER A 77 -10.11 8.57 -6.77
C SER A 77 -8.62 8.74 -6.49
N TYR A 78 -7.94 9.49 -7.35
CA TYR A 78 -6.53 9.80 -7.21
C TYR A 78 -6.22 11.23 -7.68
N ARG A 79 -5.12 11.77 -7.17
CA ARG A 79 -4.52 13.02 -7.67
C ARG A 79 -3.01 13.00 -7.50
N PHE A 80 -2.34 13.92 -8.18
CA PHE A 80 -0.95 14.25 -7.86
C PHE A 80 -0.90 15.51 -7.00
N ASP A 81 -0.06 15.51 -5.98
CA ASP A 81 0.21 16.71 -5.20
C ASP A 81 1.20 17.65 -5.95
N PRO A 82 1.47 18.87 -5.44
CA PRO A 82 2.40 19.80 -6.08
C PRO A 82 3.85 19.29 -6.21
N THR A 83 4.24 18.27 -5.44
CA THR A 83 5.57 17.63 -5.53
C THR A 83 5.63 16.53 -6.57
N GLY A 84 4.48 16.14 -7.14
CA GLY A 84 4.36 15.00 -8.04
C GLY A 84 4.13 13.68 -7.32
N ALA A 85 3.90 13.68 -6.01
CA ALA A 85 3.53 12.48 -5.27
C ALA A 85 2.10 12.06 -5.61
N LEU A 86 1.88 10.75 -5.79
CA LEU A 86 0.56 10.19 -6.02
C LEU A 86 -0.20 10.13 -4.70
N VAL A 87 -1.40 10.70 -4.67
CA VAL A 87 -2.32 10.66 -3.55
C VAL A 87 -3.53 9.84 -3.94
N LEU A 88 -3.76 8.74 -3.24
CA LEU A 88 -4.96 7.92 -3.38
C LEU A 88 -5.99 8.33 -2.33
N GLN A 89 -7.24 8.38 -2.74
CA GLN A 89 -8.32 8.95 -1.95
C GLN A 89 -9.54 8.04 -1.98
N ASP A 90 -10.22 8.01 -0.84
CA ASP A 90 -11.59 7.59 -0.70
C ASP A 90 -12.42 8.76 -0.16
N ASP A 91 -13.74 8.68 -0.32
CA ASP A 91 -14.67 9.69 0.22
C ASP A 91 -14.75 9.68 1.77
N ASN A 92 -14.18 8.67 2.45
CA ASN A 92 -14.33 8.44 3.90
C ASN A 92 -13.06 8.66 4.78
N GLN A 93 -11.87 8.82 4.19
CA GLN A 93 -10.48 8.91 4.74
C GLN A 93 -9.92 7.66 5.45
N PRO A 94 -8.61 7.30 5.31
CA PRO A 94 -7.42 8.16 5.09
C PRO A 94 -6.67 8.02 3.74
N TRP A 95 -5.85 9.04 3.43
CA TRP A 95 -5.04 9.15 2.20
C TRP A 95 -3.82 8.23 2.20
N ILE A 96 -3.60 7.52 1.10
CA ILE A 96 -2.32 6.83 0.86
C ILE A 96 -1.45 7.71 -0.03
N LEU A 97 -0.33 8.18 0.52
CA LEU A 97 0.73 8.83 -0.24
C LEU A 97 1.62 7.75 -0.84
N ALA A 98 1.51 7.56 -2.15
CA ALA A 98 2.44 6.76 -2.92
C ALA A 98 3.55 7.67 -3.43
N GLN A 99 4.78 7.37 -3.03
CA GLN A 99 5.96 7.99 -3.63
C GLN A 99 6.23 7.31 -4.98
N PRO A 100 6.69 8.05 -6.00
CA PRO A 100 7.20 7.44 -7.22
C PRO A 100 8.31 6.45 -6.85
N TYR A 101 8.17 5.18 -7.27
CA TYR A 101 9.25 4.22 -7.13
C TYR A 101 10.32 4.55 -8.18
N GLU A 102 11.34 5.31 -7.80
CA GLU A 102 12.55 5.43 -8.60
C GLU A 102 13.22 4.06 -8.66
N ARG A 103 13.18 3.39 -9.82
CA ARG A 103 14.07 2.24 -10.06
C ARG A 103 15.51 2.76 -9.89
N ARG A 104 16.14 2.50 -8.74
CA ARG A 104 17.60 2.62 -8.66
C ARG A 104 18.20 1.62 -9.68
N PRO A 105 19.13 2.06 -10.55
CA PRO A 105 19.71 1.25 -11.60
C PRO A 105 20.49 0.05 -11.05
#